data_AF-A0A2V6XRH4-F1
#
_entry.id   AF-A0A2V6XRH4-F1
#
_cell.length_a   1.000
_cell.length_b   1.000
_cell.length_c   1.000
_cell.angle_alpha   90.00
_cell.angle_beta   90.00
_cell.angle_gamma   90.00
#
_symmetry.space_group_name_H-M   'P 1'
#
loop_
_entity.id
_entity.type
_entity.pdbx_description
1 polymer ?
#
loop_
_entity_poly.entity_id
_entity_poly.type
_entity_poly.pdbx_seq_one_letter_code
_entity_poly.pdbx_strand_id
1 'polypeptide(L)'
;MRAWKAVVLINLALVIGVVWGYAVWGLRATRLERELAVARAAALAGVEREWIVEGVVRAIFPELNVLVITHGDIAGYMPAMTMGFRTASPKIQEAVSVGDAVRFTLRGVPPTIAVTAIHKMATR
;
A
#
# COMPACT_ATOMS: atom_id res chain seq x y z
N MET A 1 60.13 28.51 -10.23
CA MET A 1 59.41 27.48 -9.45
C MET A 1 59.81 26.11 -9.96
N ARG A 2 60.22 25.16 -9.11
CA ARG A 2 60.67 23.82 -9.54
C ARG A 2 59.47 23.02 -10.06
N ALA A 3 59.52 22.59 -11.33
CA ALA A 3 58.40 22.00 -12.08
C ALA A 3 57.63 20.88 -11.35
N TRP A 4 58.30 20.10 -10.49
CA TRP A 4 57.66 19.05 -9.68
C TRP A 4 56.55 19.57 -8.76
N LYS A 5 56.67 20.80 -8.23
CA LYS A 5 55.63 21.39 -7.38
C LYS A 5 54.34 21.65 -8.15
N ALA A 6 54.44 22.07 -9.41
CA ALA A 6 53.27 22.32 -10.25
C ALA A 6 52.53 21.01 -10.57
N VAL A 7 53.27 19.94 -10.88
CA VAL A 7 52.69 18.61 -11.15
C VAL A 7 51.96 18.05 -9.92
N VAL A 8 52.52 18.21 -8.72
CA VAL A 8 51.87 17.78 -7.47
C VAL A 8 50.57 18.55 -7.23
N LEU A 9 50.57 19.88 -7.41
CA LEU A 9 49.37 20.70 -7.20
C LEU A 9 48.25 20.37 -8.18
N ILE A 10 48.59 20.10 -9.45
CA ILE A 10 47.61 19.70 -10.47
C ILE A 10 46.97 18.36 -10.11
N ASN A 11 47.78 17.35 -9.77
CA ASN A 11 47.24 16.04 -9.36
C ASN A 11 46.38 16.13 -8.10
N LEU A 12 46.80 16.93 -7.11
CA LEU A 12 46.01 17.15 -5.90
C LEU A 12 44.65 17.79 -6.22
N ALA A 13 44.62 18.81 -7.07
CA ALA A 13 43.39 19.47 -7.50
C ALA A 13 42.45 18.51 -8.24
N LEU A 14 43.00 17.66 -9.11
CA LEU A 14 42.23 16.63 -9.82
C LEU A 14 41.62 15.62 -8.84
N VAL A 15 42.40 15.12 -7.87
CA VAL A 15 41.90 14.17 -6.86
C VAL A 15 40.80 14.80 -6.02
N ILE A 16 40.99 16.03 -5.56
CA ILE A 16 39.97 16.74 -4.77
C ILE A 16 38.69 16.94 -5.60
N GLY A 17 38.82 17.34 -6.86
CA GLY A 17 37.67 17.51 -7.76
C GLY A 17 36.89 16.21 -7.99
N VAL A 18 37.61 15.09 -8.19
CA VAL A 18 37.00 13.77 -8.37
C VAL A 18 36.32 13.30 -7.08
N VAL A 19 36.99 13.42 -5.93
CA VAL A 19 36.43 13.02 -4.63
C VAL A 19 35.20 13.85 -4.28
N TRP A 20 35.27 15.17 -4.47
CA TRP A 20 34.14 16.08 -4.23
C TRP A 20 32.98 15.79 -5.17
N GLY A 21 33.27 15.58 -6.47
CA GLY A 21 32.27 15.19 -7.47
C GLY A 21 31.57 13.89 -7.11
N TYR A 22 32.34 12.86 -6.70
CA TYR A 22 31.80 11.57 -6.29
C TYR A 22 30.96 11.67 -5.01
N ALA A 23 31.42 12.44 -4.02
CA ALA A 23 30.67 12.67 -2.79
C ALA A 23 29.33 13.38 -3.05
N VAL A 24 29.35 14.45 -3.87
CA VAL A 24 28.13 15.17 -4.26
C VAL A 24 27.19 14.27 -5.08
N TRP A 25 27.73 13.46 -5.99
CA TRP A 25 26.94 12.50 -6.77
C TRP A 25 26.29 11.44 -5.88
N GLY A 26 27.02 10.86 -4.92
CA GLY A 26 26.48 9.87 -3.98
C GLY A 26 25.34 10.43 -3.11
N LEU A 27 25.47 11.67 -2.63
CA LEU A 27 24.40 12.34 -1.89
C LEU A 27 23.15 12.60 -2.77
N ARG A 28 23.34 12.89 -4.06
CA ARG A 28 22.22 13.06 -5.02
C ARG A 28 21.56 11.73 -5.37
N ALA A 29 22.34 10.68 -5.61
CA ALA A 29 21.84 9.34 -5.92
C ALA A 29 20.94 8.82 -4.80
N THR A 30 21.40 8.91 -3.54
CA THR A 30 20.58 8.48 -2.39
C THR A 30 19.29 9.28 -2.22
N ARG A 31 19.28 10.57 -2.57
CA ARG A 31 18.04 11.38 -2.60
C ARG A 31 17.08 10.90 -3.69
N LEU A 32 17.58 10.71 -4.93
CA LEU A 32 16.78 10.24 -6.06
C LEU A 32 16.20 8.85 -5.79
N GLU A 33 16.96 7.95 -5.18
CA GLU A 33 16.48 6.63 -4.76
C GLU A 33 15.31 6.73 -3.77
N ARG A 34 15.40 7.65 -2.80
CA ARG A 34 14.29 7.90 -1.85
C ARG A 34 13.06 8.48 -2.56
N GLU A 35 13.23 9.47 -3.43
CA GLU A 35 12.14 10.06 -4.20
C GLU A 35 11.46 9.02 -5.11
N LEU A 36 12.24 8.17 -5.78
CA LEU A 36 11.75 7.06 -6.59
C LEU A 36 10.98 6.05 -5.74
N ALA A 37 11.49 5.69 -4.55
CA ALA A 37 10.81 4.77 -3.65
C ALA A 37 9.45 5.32 -3.17
N VAL A 38 9.39 6.62 -2.82
CA VAL A 38 8.14 7.29 -2.46
C VAL A 38 7.17 7.33 -3.64
N ALA A 39 7.64 7.69 -4.83
CA ALA A 39 6.79 7.73 -6.02
C ALA A 39 6.23 6.33 -6.37
N ARG A 40 7.04 5.28 -6.25
CA ARG A 40 6.60 3.89 -6.44
C ARG A 40 5.58 3.46 -5.38
N ALA A 41 5.82 3.78 -4.12
CA ALA A 41 4.87 3.47 -3.04
C ALA A 41 3.52 4.18 -3.27
N ALA A 42 3.54 5.44 -3.67
CA ALA A 42 2.33 6.20 -4.01
C ALA A 42 1.61 5.61 -5.23
N ALA A 43 2.36 5.22 -6.28
CA ALA A 43 1.80 4.58 -7.46
C ALA A 43 1.11 3.25 -7.10
N LEU A 44 1.74 2.42 -6.27
CA LEU A 44 1.17 1.15 -5.80
C LEU A 44 -0.07 1.36 -4.91
N ALA A 45 -0.11 2.42 -4.12
CA ALA A 45 -1.29 2.77 -3.31
C ALA A 45 -2.50 3.14 -4.19
N GLY A 46 -2.26 3.67 -5.40
CA GLY A 46 -3.30 4.03 -6.37
C GLY A 46 -3.81 2.86 -7.24
N VAL A 47 -3.25 1.66 -7.08
CA VAL A 47 -3.65 0.49 -7.88
C VAL A 47 -4.90 -0.13 -7.29
N GLU A 48 -5.88 -0.41 -8.16
CA GLU A 48 -7.06 -1.17 -7.77
C GLU A 48 -6.64 -2.61 -7.42
N ARG A 49 -7.09 -3.08 -6.26
CA ARG A 49 -6.79 -4.41 -5.74
C ARG A 49 -8.10 -5.11 -5.42
N GLU A 50 -8.04 -6.44 -5.46
CA GLU A 50 -9.14 -7.32 -5.11
C GLU A 50 -8.67 -8.33 -4.06
N TRP A 51 -9.50 -8.58 -3.05
CA TRP A 51 -9.25 -9.56 -2.02
C TRP A 51 -10.49 -10.41 -1.81
N ILE A 52 -10.29 -11.71 -1.58
CA ILE A 52 -11.33 -12.63 -1.16
C ILE A 52 -11.05 -12.96 0.30
N VAL A 53 -12.02 -12.66 1.17
CA VAL A 53 -11.84 -12.70 2.62
C VAL A 53 -13.02 -13.44 3.24
N GLU A 54 -12.75 -14.17 4.32
CA GLU A 54 -13.78 -14.82 5.12
C GLU A 54 -14.02 -14.02 6.39
N GLY A 55 -15.25 -14.06 6.90
CA GLY A 55 -15.61 -13.34 8.11
C GLY A 55 -16.99 -13.68 8.63
N VAL A 56 -17.40 -12.98 9.68
CA VAL A 56 -18.71 -13.11 10.30
C VAL A 56 -19.39 -11.75 10.35
N VAL A 57 -20.63 -11.67 9.85
CA VAL A 57 -21.42 -10.43 9.87
C VAL A 57 -21.82 -10.12 11.32
N ARG A 58 -21.50 -8.91 11.79
CA ARG A 58 -21.78 -8.44 13.15
C ARG A 58 -22.91 -7.41 13.21
N ALA A 59 -23.03 -6.56 12.20
CA ALA A 59 -24.13 -5.61 12.09
C ALA A 59 -24.35 -5.20 10.63
N ILE A 60 -25.55 -4.71 10.32
CA ILE A 60 -25.94 -4.22 9.00
C ILE A 60 -26.55 -2.83 9.21
N PHE A 61 -26.07 -1.83 8.47
CA PHE A 61 -26.58 -0.46 8.47
C PHE A 61 -27.07 -0.09 7.06
N PRO A 62 -28.31 -0.44 6.69
CA PRO A 62 -28.86 -0.23 5.34
C PRO A 62 -28.79 1.22 4.88
N GLU A 63 -29.15 2.15 5.76
CA GLU A 63 -29.17 3.60 5.47
C GLU A 63 -27.80 4.16 5.09
N LEU A 64 -26.72 3.49 5.54
CA LEU A 64 -25.33 3.91 5.30
C LEU A 64 -24.64 3.07 4.22
N ASN A 65 -25.31 2.02 3.75
CA ASN A 65 -24.73 0.96 2.93
C ASN A 65 -23.47 0.33 3.52
N VAL A 66 -23.50 0.03 4.82
CA VAL A 66 -22.34 -0.50 5.56
C VAL A 66 -22.67 -1.84 6.21
N LEU A 67 -21.77 -2.81 6.03
CA LEU A 67 -21.72 -4.07 6.76
C LEU A 67 -20.59 -4.02 7.78
N VAL A 68 -20.88 -4.30 9.06
CA VAL A 68 -19.83 -4.56 10.05
C VAL A 68 -19.52 -6.04 10.03
N ILE A 69 -18.27 -6.38 9.73
CA ILE A 69 -17.82 -7.77 9.59
C ILE A 69 -16.58 -7.97 10.48
N THR A 70 -16.58 -9.02 11.29
CA THR A 70 -15.34 -9.56 11.86
C THR A 70 -14.66 -10.35 10.76
N HIS A 71 -13.69 -9.76 10.09
CA HIS A 71 -13.02 -10.37 8.95
C HIS A 71 -11.70 -11.03 9.36
N GLY A 72 -11.29 -12.03 8.59
CA GLY A 72 -9.96 -12.62 8.68
C GLY A 72 -8.86 -11.71 8.14
N ASP A 73 -7.64 -12.24 8.05
CA ASP A 73 -6.49 -11.49 7.53
C ASP A 73 -6.71 -11.10 6.05
N ILE A 74 -6.51 -9.82 5.74
CA ILE A 74 -6.54 -9.29 4.37
C ILE A 74 -5.09 -9.11 3.94
N ALA A 75 -4.56 -10.13 3.25
CA ALA A 75 -3.15 -10.24 2.92
C ALA A 75 -2.57 -8.96 2.30
N GLY A 76 -1.54 -8.41 2.96
CA GLY A 76 -0.83 -7.21 2.52
C GLY A 76 -1.67 -5.94 2.52
N TYR A 77 -2.75 -5.90 3.31
CA TYR A 77 -3.56 -4.70 3.53
C TYR A 77 -3.92 -4.50 5.00
N MET A 78 -4.54 -5.48 5.66
CA MET A 78 -5.06 -5.28 7.02
C MET A 78 -5.20 -6.60 7.79
N PRO A 79 -4.77 -6.67 9.07
CA PRO A 79 -4.94 -7.86 9.90
C PRO A 79 -6.41 -8.12 10.25
N ALA A 80 -6.70 -9.33 10.74
CA ALA A 80 -8.04 -9.71 11.18
C ALA A 80 -8.57 -8.76 12.27
N MET A 81 -9.72 -8.15 12.04
CA MET A 81 -10.39 -7.24 12.98
C MET A 81 -11.89 -7.13 12.69
N THR A 82 -12.61 -6.35 13.50
CA THR A 82 -14.03 -6.04 13.28
C THR A 82 -14.19 -4.60 12.85
N MET A 83 -14.70 -4.38 11.65
CA MET A 83 -14.91 -3.03 11.12
C MET A 83 -16.06 -2.97 10.11
N GLY A 84 -16.46 -1.75 9.77
CA GLY A 84 -17.47 -1.46 8.76
C GLY A 84 -16.88 -1.39 7.35
N PHE A 85 -17.50 -2.09 6.40
CA PHE A 85 -17.21 -2.01 4.97
C PHE A 85 -18.41 -1.45 4.22
N ARG A 86 -18.16 -0.53 3.28
CA ARG A 86 -19.19 -0.10 2.35
C ARG A 86 -19.51 -1.22 1.37
N THR A 87 -20.77 -1.36 0.98
CA THR A 87 -21.19 -2.30 -0.07
C THR A 87 -21.38 -1.57 -1.39
N ALA A 88 -20.98 -2.19 -2.50
CA ALA A 88 -21.17 -1.64 -3.84
C ALA A 88 -22.66 -1.55 -4.25
N SER A 89 -23.54 -2.33 -3.60
CA SER A 89 -24.98 -2.31 -3.84
C SER A 89 -25.74 -2.70 -2.56
N PRO A 90 -26.95 -2.14 -2.31
CA PRO A 90 -27.82 -2.57 -1.23
C PRO A 90 -28.16 -4.07 -1.26
N LYS A 91 -28.25 -4.67 -2.46
CA LYS A 91 -28.54 -6.10 -2.65
C LYS A 91 -27.55 -7.04 -1.96
N ILE A 92 -26.31 -6.58 -1.74
CA ILE A 92 -25.28 -7.33 -1.03
C ILE A 92 -25.68 -7.53 0.44
N GLN A 93 -26.30 -6.53 1.05
CA GLN A 93 -26.73 -6.58 2.44
C GLN A 93 -27.96 -7.46 2.62
N GLU A 94 -28.89 -7.43 1.65
CA GLU A 94 -30.08 -8.28 1.62
C GLU A 94 -29.76 -9.78 1.55
N ALA A 95 -28.58 -10.14 1.02
CA ALA A 95 -28.14 -11.53 0.88
C ALA A 95 -27.65 -12.17 2.19
N VAL A 96 -27.45 -11.39 3.26
CA VAL A 96 -26.83 -11.84 4.51
C VAL A 96 -27.60 -11.36 5.74
N SER A 97 -27.33 -12.01 6.87
CA SER A 97 -27.92 -11.70 8.16
C SER A 97 -26.83 -11.64 9.22
N VAL A 98 -27.09 -10.93 10.31
CA VAL A 98 -26.16 -10.87 11.45
C VAL A 98 -25.94 -12.29 11.98
N GLY A 99 -24.67 -12.64 12.20
CA GLY A 99 -24.23 -13.98 12.62
C GLY A 99 -23.80 -14.89 11.48
N ASP A 100 -24.09 -14.55 10.23
CA ASP A 100 -23.68 -15.38 9.09
C ASP A 100 -22.15 -15.41 8.95
N ALA A 101 -21.61 -16.62 8.80
CA ALA A 101 -20.28 -16.83 8.25
C ALA A 101 -20.32 -16.57 6.74
N VAL A 102 -19.45 -15.72 6.24
CA VAL A 102 -19.48 -15.22 4.86
C VAL A 102 -18.10 -15.26 4.23
N ARG A 103 -18.07 -15.53 2.93
CA ARG A 103 -16.93 -15.25 2.06
C ARG A 103 -17.30 -14.08 1.17
N PHE A 104 -16.50 -13.03 1.16
CA PHE A 104 -16.81 -11.79 0.47
C PHE A 104 -15.60 -11.26 -0.31
N THR A 105 -15.89 -10.51 -1.36
CA THR A 105 -14.90 -9.88 -2.24
C THR A 105 -14.82 -8.40 -1.94
N LEU A 106 -13.63 -7.94 -1.55
CA LEU A 106 -13.30 -6.52 -1.42
C LEU A 106 -12.60 -6.07 -2.69
N ARG A 107 -13.00 -4.93 -3.23
CA ARG A 107 -12.35 -4.32 -4.40
C ARG A 107 -12.26 -2.81 -4.25
N GLY A 108 -11.16 -2.25 -4.74
CA GLY A 108 -10.96 -0.80 -4.80
C GLY A 108 -9.50 -0.40 -4.61
N VAL A 109 -9.30 0.89 -4.35
CA VAL A 109 -7.98 1.49 -4.16
C VAL A 109 -7.85 1.87 -2.69
N PRO A 110 -6.97 1.23 -1.90
CA PRO A 110 -6.74 1.58 -0.51
C PRO A 110 -6.63 3.09 -0.25
N PRO A 111 -7.30 3.65 0.77
CA PRO A 111 -8.17 2.98 1.75
C PRO A 111 -9.63 2.82 1.28
N THR A 112 -9.97 3.32 0.08
CA THR A 112 -11.33 3.30 -0.49
C THR A 112 -11.61 1.94 -1.16
N ILE A 113 -12.07 0.99 -0.35
CA ILE A 113 -12.48 -0.35 -0.80
C ILE A 113 -13.94 -0.62 -0.44
N ALA A 114 -14.60 -1.46 -1.23
CA ALA A 114 -15.99 -1.85 -1.01
C ALA A 114 -16.19 -3.35 -1.22
N VAL A 115 -17.20 -3.90 -0.53
CA VAL A 115 -17.69 -5.25 -0.77
C VAL A 115 -18.43 -5.26 -2.10
N THR A 116 -17.96 -6.06 -3.04
CA THR A 116 -18.55 -6.21 -4.38
C THR A 116 -19.34 -7.50 -4.55
N ALA A 117 -18.99 -8.54 -3.80
CA ALA A 117 -19.71 -9.80 -3.75
C ALA A 117 -19.67 -10.38 -2.33
N ILE A 118 -20.70 -11.13 -1.95
CA ILE A 118 -20.79 -11.83 -0.67
C ILE A 118 -21.59 -13.12 -0.81
N HIS A 119 -21.14 -14.17 -0.16
CA HIS A 119 -21.82 -15.45 -0.11
C HIS A 119 -21.78 -16.02 1.30
N LYS A 120 -22.89 -16.60 1.76
CA LYS A 120 -22.92 -17.36 3.02
C LYS A 120 -22.09 -18.63 2.85
N MET A 121 -21.26 -18.91 3.85
CA MET A 121 -20.56 -20.18 3.93
C MET A 121 -21.51 -21.20 4.56
N ALA A 122 -21.72 -22.33 3.90
CA ALA A 122 -22.52 -23.40 4.46
C ALA A 122 -21.82 -23.95 5.71
N THR A 123 -22.46 -23.80 6.87
CA THR A 123 -22.07 -24.51 8.09
C THR A 123 -22.31 -26.00 7.85
N ARG A 124 -21.22 -26.78 7.82
CA ARG A 124 -21.29 -28.25 7.80
C ARG A 124 -21.83 -28.80 9.11
#